data_AF-A0A507FGU1-F1
#
_entry.id   AF-A0A507FGU1-F1
#
_cell.length_a   1.000
_cell.length_b   1.000
_cell.length_c   1.000
_cell.angle_alpha   90.00
_cell.angle_beta   90.00
_cell.angle_gamma   90.00
#
_symmetry.space_group_name_H-M   'P 1'
#
loop_
_entity.id
_entity.type
_entity.pdbx_description
1 polymer ?
#
loop_
_entity_poly.entity_id
_entity_poly.type
_entity_poly.pdbx_seq_one_letter_code
_entity_poly.pdbx_strand_id
1 'polypeptide(L)'
;MLFTLSSFCLHVTLIPGLGIGNGSRVTCLDQITEATQETSVACGVQGFLATFFALSLTTWISLFMFNLYLAIVHKKEWLMARYSLAINMAVVIWSLLPGVSLASKKGISSIGFACMFSAKLAITHFFIPMGLVGWPGIILTMVTVVHLIHLLTTTSDLQARGTSGHNVGKSDSGTNGPSHILQRSGSARSHTSYPVKAHLPTTGSCTALDAAAVAAAAGGGGGGGGGRASATAPHDPPEHSLALGAAAFKKSNMALEREADRATNAIREHREKMASIVQKSWRSVAICVCFTLVFGTFWTFYLQFSIVMEHVDASTEWVATWYSCVLDGGSQSQCALVAQPYVPSVYGIAASQFLISSIGTCMFTVFGSGMIEEWRKLVKGTK
;
A
#
# COMPACT_ATOMS: atom_id res chain seq x y z
N MET A 1 18.76 6.52 5.58
CA MET A 1 20.09 6.04 5.15
C MET A 1 20.26 4.53 5.26
N LEU A 2 19.93 3.88 6.39
CA LEU A 2 20.13 2.42 6.51
C LEU A 2 19.27 1.58 5.54
N PHE A 3 18.04 2.01 5.27
CA PHE A 3 17.18 1.39 4.24
C PHE A 3 17.83 1.41 2.86
N THR A 4 18.26 2.58 2.38
CA THR A 4 18.89 2.75 1.07
C THR A 4 20.22 2.01 0.98
N LEU A 5 21.00 2.02 2.07
CA LEU A 5 22.24 1.25 2.15
C LEU A 5 21.98 -0.26 2.08
N SER A 6 20.98 -0.78 2.81
CA SER A 6 20.63 -2.20 2.78
C SER A 6 20.14 -2.63 1.40
N SER A 7 19.30 -1.82 0.74
CA SER A 7 18.84 -2.07 -0.63
C SER A 7 20.02 -2.06 -1.61
N PHE A 8 20.90 -1.06 -1.54
CA PHE A 8 22.09 -0.98 -2.39
C PHE A 8 23.00 -2.20 -2.18
N CYS A 9 23.33 -2.54 -0.94
CA CYS A 9 24.16 -3.68 -0.61
C CYS A 9 23.53 -5.01 -1.05
N LEU A 10 22.20 -5.17 -0.90
CA LEU A 10 21.48 -6.34 -1.42
C LEU A 10 21.68 -6.47 -2.93
N HIS A 11 21.45 -5.41 -3.70
CA HIS A 11 21.65 -5.45 -5.15
C HIS A 11 23.11 -5.71 -5.52
N VAL A 12 24.06 -5.05 -4.86
CA VAL A 12 25.50 -5.29 -5.08
C VAL A 12 25.88 -6.74 -4.77
N THR A 13 25.30 -7.37 -3.75
CA THR A 13 25.54 -8.80 -3.46
C THR A 13 24.96 -9.75 -4.50
N LEU A 14 23.99 -9.30 -5.29
CA LEU A 14 23.37 -10.10 -6.36
C LEU A 14 24.07 -9.91 -7.73
N ILE A 15 24.84 -8.83 -7.93
CA ILE A 15 25.57 -8.53 -9.16
C ILE A 15 26.68 -9.54 -9.52
N PRO A 16 27.46 -10.14 -8.59
CA PRO A 16 28.55 -11.06 -8.94
C PRO A 16 28.12 -12.24 -9.83
N GLY A 17 26.86 -12.66 -9.77
CA GLY A 17 26.28 -13.64 -10.68
C GLY A 17 26.13 -13.18 -12.14
N LEU A 18 26.12 -11.86 -12.37
CA LEU A 18 25.92 -11.24 -13.69
C LEU A 18 27.20 -11.14 -14.53
N GLY A 19 28.30 -11.78 -14.12
CA GLY A 19 29.42 -12.04 -15.03
C GLY A 19 30.45 -10.92 -15.19
N ILE A 20 30.61 -10.02 -14.20
CA ILE A 20 31.75 -9.09 -14.16
C ILE A 20 33.00 -9.90 -13.73
N GLY A 21 33.57 -10.65 -14.69
CA GLY A 21 34.71 -11.55 -14.52
C GLY A 21 34.32 -12.94 -14.02
N ASN A 22 34.45 -13.97 -14.86
CA ASN A 22 34.22 -15.40 -14.53
C ASN A 22 33.15 -15.66 -13.45
N GLY A 23 31.97 -15.02 -13.57
CA GLY A 23 30.93 -15.04 -12.53
C GLY A 23 30.43 -16.44 -12.19
N SER A 24 30.61 -17.39 -13.11
CA SER A 24 30.40 -18.82 -12.89
C SER A 24 31.21 -19.37 -11.72
N ARG A 25 32.34 -18.79 -11.32
CA ARG A 25 33.14 -19.28 -10.17
C ARG A 25 32.48 -19.07 -8.81
N VAL A 26 31.50 -18.17 -8.71
CA VAL A 26 30.79 -17.96 -7.44
C VAL A 26 29.67 -18.98 -7.28
N THR A 27 28.94 -19.26 -8.35
CA THR A 27 27.76 -20.15 -8.34
C THR A 27 28.06 -21.59 -8.72
N CYS A 28 29.18 -21.85 -9.39
CA CYS A 28 29.54 -23.18 -9.87
C CYS A 28 31.00 -23.47 -9.53
N LEU A 29 31.28 -24.70 -9.09
CA LEU A 29 32.64 -25.19 -8.87
C LEU A 29 33.32 -25.51 -10.22
N ASP A 30 32.55 -26.12 -11.12
CA ASP A 30 32.92 -26.45 -12.50
C ASP A 30 31.71 -26.16 -13.44
N GLN A 31 31.72 -26.64 -14.68
CA GLN A 31 30.62 -26.36 -15.63
C GLN A 31 29.27 -27.01 -15.26
N ILE A 32 29.26 -27.96 -14.33
CA ILE A 32 28.12 -28.83 -14.02
C ILE A 32 27.81 -28.83 -12.51
N THR A 33 28.83 -28.78 -11.67
CA THR A 33 28.70 -28.87 -10.21
C THR A 33 28.36 -27.52 -9.60
N GLU A 34 27.21 -27.46 -8.94
CA GLU A 34 26.73 -26.32 -8.16
C GLU A 34 27.66 -26.00 -6.97
N ALA A 35 27.88 -24.71 -6.72
CA ALA A 35 28.66 -24.27 -5.58
C ALA A 35 27.83 -24.37 -4.29
N THR A 36 28.44 -24.92 -3.25
CA THR A 36 27.87 -24.93 -1.90
C THR A 36 28.75 -24.10 -0.98
N GLN A 37 28.26 -23.76 0.20
CA GLN A 37 29.06 -23.11 1.24
C GLN A 37 30.34 -23.89 1.59
N GLU A 38 30.31 -25.23 1.46
CA GLU A 38 31.46 -26.08 1.75
C GLU A 38 32.52 -26.02 0.65
N THR A 39 32.10 -25.90 -0.62
CA THR A 39 33.01 -25.92 -1.76
C THR A 39 33.47 -24.52 -2.18
N SER A 40 32.70 -23.48 -1.86
CA SER A 40 33.01 -22.09 -2.22
C SER A 40 32.69 -21.12 -1.08
N VAL A 41 33.74 -20.54 -0.49
CA VAL A 41 33.60 -19.48 0.54
C VAL A 41 32.89 -18.25 -0.02
N ALA A 42 33.14 -17.91 -1.30
CA ALA A 42 32.47 -16.80 -1.97
C ALA A 42 30.95 -17.00 -2.01
N CYS A 43 30.51 -18.23 -2.30
CA CYS A 43 29.10 -18.61 -2.28
C CYS A 43 28.49 -18.44 -0.88
N GLY A 44 29.19 -18.93 0.15
CA GLY A 44 28.80 -18.76 1.56
C GLY A 44 28.63 -17.29 1.97
N VAL A 45 29.62 -16.44 1.64
CA VAL A 45 29.59 -15.01 1.95
C VAL A 45 28.46 -14.30 1.20
N GLN A 46 28.26 -14.61 -0.09
CA GLN A 46 27.19 -14.02 -0.88
C GLN A 46 25.81 -14.35 -0.29
N GLY A 47 25.54 -15.63 -0.01
CA GLY A 47 24.24 -16.06 0.54
C GLY A 47 23.96 -15.50 1.93
N PHE A 48 25.00 -15.39 2.77
CA PHE A 48 24.90 -14.75 4.09
C PHE A 48 24.51 -13.28 3.96
N LEU A 49 25.23 -12.51 3.14
CA LEU A 49 24.98 -11.07 2.96
C LEU A 49 23.62 -10.82 2.31
N ALA A 50 23.26 -11.59 1.28
CA ALA A 50 21.95 -11.48 0.64
C ALA A 50 20.81 -11.72 1.65
N THR A 51 20.94 -12.74 2.49
CA THR A 51 19.95 -13.03 3.54
C THR A 51 19.86 -11.90 4.57
N PHE A 52 21.01 -11.44 5.08
CA PHE A 52 21.09 -10.35 6.05
C PHE A 52 20.43 -9.08 5.51
N PHE A 53 20.79 -8.64 4.30
CA PHE A 53 20.26 -7.41 3.73
C PHE A 53 18.78 -7.53 3.34
N ALA A 54 18.32 -8.70 2.87
CA ALA A 54 16.90 -8.93 2.57
C ALA A 54 16.02 -8.81 3.83
N LEU A 55 16.46 -9.40 4.95
CA LEU A 55 15.75 -9.30 6.23
C LEU A 55 15.85 -7.91 6.85
N SER A 56 17.02 -7.27 6.77
CA SER A 56 17.19 -5.87 7.20
C SER A 56 16.24 -4.96 6.44
N LEU A 57 16.18 -5.09 5.11
CA LEU A 57 15.28 -4.32 4.25
C LEU A 57 13.81 -4.55 4.63
N THR A 58 13.39 -5.81 4.77
CA THR A 58 12.01 -6.16 5.16
C THR A 58 11.64 -5.58 6.51
N THR A 59 12.55 -5.66 7.49
CA THR A 59 12.33 -5.12 8.84
C THR A 59 12.24 -3.61 8.82
N TRP A 60 13.12 -2.93 8.07
CA TRP A 60 13.08 -1.48 7.91
C TRP A 60 11.78 -0.99 7.27
N ILE A 61 11.29 -1.68 6.25
CA ILE A 61 10.02 -1.32 5.60
C ILE A 61 8.85 -1.55 6.56
N SER A 62 8.85 -2.66 7.30
CA SER A 62 7.78 -2.96 8.26
C SER A 62 7.74 -1.95 9.40
N LEU A 63 8.90 -1.50 9.91
CA LEU A 63 9.01 -0.42 10.88
C LEU A 63 8.55 0.92 10.32
N PHE A 64 8.88 1.21 9.05
CA PHE A 64 8.40 2.40 8.37
C PHE A 64 6.87 2.41 8.25
N MET A 65 6.27 1.29 7.86
CA MET A 65 4.81 1.11 7.81
C MET A 65 4.17 1.30 9.18
N PHE A 66 4.76 0.74 10.23
CA PHE A 66 4.28 0.93 11.60
C PHE A 66 4.38 2.39 12.05
N ASN A 67 5.48 3.08 11.74
CA ASN A 67 5.63 4.50 12.05
C ASN A 67 4.62 5.36 11.28
N LEU A 68 4.34 5.03 10.01
CA LEU A 68 3.33 5.69 9.21
C LEU A 68 1.93 5.52 9.84
N TYR A 69 1.59 4.31 10.28
CA TYR A 69 0.35 4.03 10.99
C TYR A 69 0.21 4.86 12.27
N LEU A 70 1.27 4.92 13.09
CA LEU A 70 1.26 5.74 14.32
C LEU A 70 1.13 7.23 14.02
N ALA A 71 1.77 7.73 12.97
CA ALA A 71 1.70 9.13 12.57
C ALA A 71 0.30 9.50 12.04
N ILE A 72 -0.29 8.67 11.18
CA ILE A 72 -1.59 8.96 10.55
C ILE A 72 -2.75 8.70 11.51
N VAL A 73 -2.81 7.51 12.12
CA VAL A 73 -3.96 7.07 12.91
C VAL A 73 -3.89 7.60 14.34
N HIS A 74 -2.71 7.54 14.96
CA HIS A 74 -2.53 7.90 16.37
C HIS A 74 -1.96 9.30 16.59
N LYS A 75 -1.50 9.99 15.54
CA LYS A 75 -0.85 11.32 15.61
C LYS A 75 0.33 11.34 16.58
N LYS A 76 1.10 10.24 16.62
CA LYS A 76 2.20 10.01 17.57
C LYS A 76 3.51 9.78 16.82
N GLU A 77 4.51 10.64 17.06
CA GLU A 77 5.84 10.58 16.41
C GLU A 77 6.98 10.13 17.36
N TRP A 78 6.64 9.72 18.58
CA TRP A 78 7.64 9.47 19.64
C TRP A 78 8.58 8.28 19.38
N LEU A 79 8.15 7.27 18.61
CA LEU A 79 8.86 6.00 18.47
C LEU A 79 10.27 6.21 17.85
N MET A 80 10.32 6.81 16.66
CA MET A 80 11.58 7.05 15.96
C MET A 80 12.42 8.14 16.64
N ALA A 81 11.78 9.14 17.26
CA ALA A 81 12.50 10.21 17.94
C ALA A 81 13.25 9.70 19.18
N ARG A 82 12.63 8.82 19.98
CA ARG A 82 13.17 8.40 21.28
C ARG A 82 13.96 7.10 21.24
N TYR A 83 13.63 6.18 20.34
CA TYR A 83 14.21 4.83 20.32
C TYR A 83 14.98 4.49 19.05
N SER A 84 15.37 5.49 18.24
CA SER A 84 16.08 5.26 16.97
C SER A 84 17.29 4.33 17.13
N LEU A 85 18.17 4.57 18.10
CA LEU A 85 19.36 3.75 18.33
C LEU A 85 19.01 2.31 18.72
N ALA A 86 18.09 2.12 19.66
CA ALA A 86 17.69 0.79 20.12
C ALA A 86 17.02 -0.01 18.99
N ILE A 87 16.16 0.64 18.20
CA ILE A 87 15.52 0.04 17.02
C ILE A 87 16.57 -0.34 15.98
N ASN A 88 17.53 0.54 15.67
CA ASN A 88 18.63 0.23 14.73
C ASN A 88 19.38 -1.04 15.15
N MET A 89 19.77 -1.14 16.42
CA MET A 89 20.48 -2.30 16.94
C MET A 89 19.62 -3.56 16.90
N ALA A 90 18.34 -3.47 17.27
CA ALA A 90 17.41 -4.59 17.20
C ALA A 90 17.23 -5.10 15.76
N VAL A 91 17.13 -4.20 14.78
CA VAL A 91 17.03 -4.57 13.36
C VAL A 91 18.27 -5.31 12.88
N VAL A 92 19.46 -4.80 13.21
CA VAL A 92 20.74 -5.43 12.83
C VAL A 92 20.85 -6.82 13.46
N ILE A 93 20.61 -6.93 14.76
CA ILE A 93 20.68 -8.21 15.48
C ILE A 93 19.67 -9.21 14.90
N TRP A 94 18.41 -8.80 14.72
CA TRP A 94 17.36 -9.64 14.16
C TRP A 94 17.70 -10.15 12.75
N SER A 95 18.26 -9.27 11.91
CA SER A 95 18.60 -9.61 10.52
C SER A 95 19.83 -10.52 10.43
N LEU A 96 20.75 -10.44 11.40
CA LEU A 96 21.93 -11.30 11.48
C LEU A 96 21.57 -12.75 11.85
N LEU A 97 20.57 -12.94 12.71
CA LEU A 97 20.24 -14.26 13.27
C LEU A 97 19.98 -15.34 12.19
N PRO A 98 19.07 -15.15 11.22
CA PRO A 98 18.91 -16.06 10.08
C PRO A 98 20.17 -16.33 9.27
N GLY A 99 20.94 -15.28 8.95
CA GLY A 99 22.17 -15.42 8.16
C GLY A 99 23.20 -16.29 8.88
N VAL A 100 23.43 -16.04 10.17
CA VAL A 100 24.34 -16.83 11.02
C VAL A 100 23.83 -18.26 11.19
N SER A 101 22.52 -18.44 11.33
CA SER A 101 21.92 -19.78 11.46
C SER A 101 22.07 -20.61 10.19
N LEU A 102 21.84 -20.01 9.01
CA LEU A 102 22.07 -20.66 7.72
C LEU A 102 23.55 -20.98 7.52
N ALA A 103 24.44 -20.03 7.80
CA ALA A 103 25.88 -20.23 7.68
C ALA A 103 26.40 -21.34 8.61
N SER A 104 25.92 -21.41 9.86
CA SER A 104 26.38 -22.45 10.81
C SER A 104 25.88 -23.85 10.43
N LYS A 105 24.71 -23.95 9.79
CA LYS A 105 24.14 -25.22 9.31
C LYS A 105 24.58 -25.60 7.90
N LYS A 106 25.52 -24.85 7.31
CA LYS A 106 25.98 -25.04 5.93
C LYS A 106 24.82 -25.03 4.92
N GLY A 107 23.81 -24.22 5.22
CA GLY A 107 22.55 -24.16 4.50
C GLY A 107 22.58 -23.24 3.29
N ILE A 108 23.75 -22.85 2.79
CA ILE A 108 23.90 -21.95 1.65
C ILE A 108 24.38 -22.76 0.43
N SER A 109 23.67 -22.61 -0.69
CA SER A 109 23.91 -23.30 -1.96
C SER A 109 23.51 -22.38 -3.12
N SER A 110 24.15 -22.55 -4.27
CA SER A 110 23.77 -21.83 -5.48
C SER A 110 22.37 -22.24 -5.94
N ILE A 111 21.50 -21.26 -6.19
CA ILE A 111 20.22 -21.47 -6.85
C ILE A 111 20.20 -20.52 -8.06
N GLY A 112 20.41 -21.08 -9.25
CA GLY A 112 20.57 -20.30 -10.48
C GLY A 112 21.82 -19.42 -10.45
N PHE A 113 21.64 -18.11 -10.55
CA PHE A 113 22.74 -17.13 -10.69
C PHE A 113 23.23 -16.53 -9.37
N ALA A 114 22.69 -16.96 -8.23
CA ALA A 114 23.10 -16.43 -6.92
C ALA A 114 23.21 -17.55 -5.89
N CYS A 115 24.13 -17.39 -4.94
CA CYS A 115 24.16 -18.22 -3.76
C CYS A 115 23.11 -17.76 -2.76
N MET A 116 22.22 -18.67 -2.39
CA MET A 116 21.11 -18.44 -1.47
C MET A 116 21.00 -19.61 -0.48
N PHE A 117 19.93 -19.66 0.29
CA PHE A 117 19.66 -20.76 1.21
C PHE A 117 19.22 -22.03 0.47
N SER A 118 19.52 -23.20 1.03
CA SER A 118 19.02 -24.49 0.53
C SER A 118 17.51 -24.62 0.80
N ALA A 119 16.79 -25.29 -0.09
CA ALA A 119 15.33 -25.46 0.04
C ALA A 119 14.91 -26.04 1.41
N LYS A 120 15.68 -27.00 1.93
CA LYS A 120 15.44 -27.66 3.23
C LYS A 120 15.50 -26.71 4.43
N LEU A 121 16.35 -25.67 4.37
CA LEU A 121 16.52 -24.71 5.47
C LEU A 121 15.81 -23.37 5.20
N ALA A 122 15.38 -23.14 3.96
CA ALA A 122 14.72 -21.94 3.48
C ALA A 122 13.50 -21.55 4.32
N ILE A 123 12.59 -22.51 4.52
CA ILE A 123 11.31 -22.25 5.18
C ILE A 123 11.57 -21.77 6.62
N THR A 124 12.28 -22.59 7.39
CA THR A 124 12.50 -22.37 8.82
C THR A 124 13.39 -21.16 9.11
N HIS A 125 14.45 -20.94 8.32
CA HIS A 125 15.45 -19.92 8.65
C HIS A 125 15.28 -18.64 7.87
N PHE A 126 14.62 -18.63 6.72
CA PHE A 126 14.46 -17.43 5.90
C PHE A 126 13.00 -16.98 5.81
N PHE A 127 12.10 -17.81 5.27
CA PHE A 127 10.73 -17.39 4.99
C PHE A 127 9.90 -17.14 6.25
N ILE A 128 10.02 -17.98 7.29
CA ILE A 128 9.29 -17.77 8.54
C ILE A 128 9.72 -16.47 9.23
N PRO A 129 11.01 -16.19 9.50
CA PRO A 129 11.44 -14.91 10.08
C PRO A 129 11.05 -13.71 9.24
N MET A 130 11.14 -13.82 7.91
CA MET A 130 10.74 -12.77 6.98
C MET A 130 9.22 -12.52 7.06
N GLY A 131 8.41 -13.57 7.08
CA GLY A 131 6.96 -13.49 7.19
C GLY A 131 6.50 -12.93 8.54
N LEU A 132 7.15 -13.34 9.63
CA LEU A 132 6.84 -12.88 10.99
C LEU A 132 6.96 -11.36 11.12
N VAL A 133 7.91 -10.75 10.41
CA VAL A 133 8.11 -9.29 10.42
C VAL A 133 7.30 -8.59 9.33
N GLY A 134 7.26 -9.15 8.11
CA GLY A 134 6.62 -8.52 6.96
C GLY A 134 5.09 -8.50 7.02
N TRP A 135 4.45 -9.59 7.46
CA TRP A 135 2.98 -9.68 7.51
C TRP A 135 2.32 -8.67 8.44
N PRO A 136 2.82 -8.43 9.67
CA PRO A 136 2.32 -7.34 10.50
C PRO A 136 2.37 -5.97 9.81
N GLY A 137 3.47 -5.67 9.09
CA GLY A 137 3.60 -4.43 8.31
C GLY A 137 2.54 -4.30 7.22
N ILE A 138 2.25 -5.40 6.52
CA ILE A 138 1.18 -5.48 5.51
C ILE A 138 -0.20 -5.24 6.13
N ILE A 139 -0.52 -5.92 7.24
CA ILE A 139 -1.82 -5.78 7.92
C ILE A 139 -2.00 -4.32 8.36
N LEU A 140 -0.98 -3.72 8.97
CA LEU A 140 -1.00 -2.32 9.37
C LEU A 140 -1.19 -1.36 8.18
N THR A 141 -0.56 -1.66 7.05
CA THR A 141 -0.76 -0.88 5.81
C THR A 141 -2.20 -0.96 5.34
N MET A 142 -2.79 -2.15 5.33
CA MET A 142 -4.19 -2.35 4.94
C MET A 142 -5.14 -1.59 5.87
N VAL A 143 -4.94 -1.67 7.19
CA VAL A 143 -5.71 -0.88 8.17
C VAL A 143 -5.55 0.62 7.93
N THR A 144 -4.33 1.08 7.65
CA THR A 144 -4.05 2.50 7.37
C THR A 144 -4.81 2.96 6.12
N VAL A 145 -4.78 2.17 5.04
CA VAL A 145 -5.48 2.48 3.79
C VAL A 145 -6.99 2.48 3.98
N VAL A 146 -7.55 1.47 4.65
CA VAL A 146 -8.99 1.42 4.96
C VAL A 146 -9.42 2.62 5.80
N HIS A 147 -8.62 2.99 6.81
CA HIS A 147 -8.88 4.17 7.64
C HIS A 147 -8.87 5.47 6.82
N LEU A 148 -7.89 5.61 5.91
CA LEU A 148 -7.83 6.76 5.00
C LEU A 148 -9.04 6.81 4.06
N ILE A 149 -9.44 5.68 3.47
CA ILE A 149 -10.63 5.61 2.61
C ILE A 149 -11.88 5.98 3.40
N HIS A 150 -12.04 5.47 4.62
CA HIS A 150 -13.17 5.80 5.49
C HIS A 150 -13.23 7.30 5.82
N LEU A 151 -12.08 7.93 6.11
CA LEU A 151 -12.01 9.37 6.34
C LEU A 151 -12.35 10.20 5.09
N LEU A 152 -11.91 9.76 3.90
CA LEU A 152 -12.18 10.45 2.63
C LEU A 152 -13.65 10.30 2.18
N THR A 153 -14.25 9.13 2.41
CA THR A 153 -15.65 8.88 2.07
C THR A 153 -16.61 9.63 3.00
N THR A 154 -16.39 9.56 4.32
CA THR A 154 -17.21 10.28 5.32
C THR A 154 -17.22 11.80 5.08
N THR A 155 -16.12 12.35 4.56
CA THR A 155 -16.03 13.79 4.26
C THR A 155 -16.69 14.19 2.94
N SER A 156 -16.89 13.25 2.01
CA SER A 156 -17.52 13.50 0.71
C SER A 156 -19.05 13.65 0.82
N ASP A 157 -19.69 12.85 1.67
CA ASP A 157 -21.16 12.89 1.87
C ASP A 157 -21.66 14.20 2.47
N LEU A 158 -20.86 14.83 3.34
CA LEU A 158 -21.19 16.12 3.94
C LEU A 158 -21.19 17.25 2.90
N GLN A 159 -20.33 17.17 1.88
CA GLN A 159 -20.29 18.17 0.79
C GLN A 159 -21.54 18.08 -0.09
N ALA A 160 -22.02 16.87 -0.35
CA ALA A 160 -23.26 16.65 -1.11
C ALA A 160 -24.49 17.20 -0.37
N ARG A 161 -24.53 17.09 0.96
CA ARG A 161 -25.62 17.66 1.77
C ARG A 161 -25.57 19.18 1.89
N GLY A 162 -24.38 19.77 2.04
CA GLY A 162 -24.22 21.23 2.18
C GLY A 162 -24.61 22.02 0.93
N THR A 163 -24.49 21.44 -0.26
CA THR A 163 -24.84 22.11 -1.52
C THR A 163 -26.33 22.03 -1.86
N SER A 164 -27.07 21.05 -1.33
CA SER A 164 -28.50 20.87 -1.63
C SER A 164 -29.44 21.77 -0.81
N GLY A 165 -28.94 22.41 0.27
CA GLY A 165 -29.78 23.19 1.19
C GLY A 165 -29.99 24.67 0.82
N HIS A 166 -29.27 25.22 -0.17
CA HIS A 166 -29.24 26.68 -0.39
C HIS A 166 -30.22 27.21 -1.46
N ASN A 167 -31.08 26.35 -2.03
CA ASN A 167 -32.09 26.77 -3.02
C ASN A 167 -33.54 26.76 -2.48
N VAL A 168 -33.75 26.53 -1.19
CA VAL A 168 -35.09 26.60 -0.58
C VAL A 168 -35.34 28.02 -0.10
N GLY A 169 -36.10 28.80 -0.86
CA GLY A 169 -36.76 30.00 -0.33
C GLY A 169 -36.24 31.35 -0.81
N LYS A 170 -35.91 31.51 -2.10
CA LYS A 170 -36.15 32.81 -2.74
C LYS A 170 -37.58 32.78 -3.29
N SER A 171 -38.56 32.95 -2.41
CA SER A 171 -39.92 33.29 -2.83
C SER A 171 -39.86 34.70 -3.42
N ASP A 172 -40.07 34.75 -4.73
CA ASP A 172 -40.32 35.98 -5.47
C ASP A 172 -41.54 36.70 -4.88
N SER A 173 -41.28 37.74 -4.11
CA SER A 173 -42.24 38.80 -3.81
C SER A 173 -41.69 40.07 -4.46
N GLY A 174 -42.03 40.25 -5.74
CA GLY A 174 -41.74 41.48 -6.46
C GLY A 174 -42.65 42.62 -6.00
N THR A 175 -42.06 43.78 -5.70
CA THR A 175 -42.63 45.11 -6.02
C THR A 175 -41.53 46.17 -6.05
N ASN A 176 -41.19 46.55 -7.28
CA ASN A 176 -40.64 47.81 -7.83
C ASN A 176 -40.11 48.92 -6.89
N GLY A 177 -38.85 49.31 -7.10
CA GLY A 177 -38.28 50.59 -6.68
C GLY A 177 -36.93 50.88 -7.35
N PRO A 178 -36.66 52.12 -7.84
CA PRO A 178 -35.52 52.41 -8.72
C PRO A 178 -34.25 52.87 -7.97
N SER A 179 -33.12 52.56 -8.61
CA SER A 179 -31.83 53.29 -8.62
C SER A 179 -31.11 53.56 -7.28
N HIS A 180 -29.88 53.04 -7.16
CA HIS A 180 -28.72 53.94 -7.03
C HIS A 180 -27.37 53.26 -7.35
N ILE A 181 -26.62 54.00 -8.15
CA ILE A 181 -25.22 53.87 -8.56
C ILE A 181 -24.29 54.04 -7.35
N LEU A 182 -23.27 53.19 -7.20
CA LEU A 182 -21.89 53.55 -6.81
C LEU A 182 -20.93 52.34 -6.82
N GLN A 183 -20.19 52.21 -7.92
CA GLN A 183 -18.72 52.21 -8.01
C GLN A 183 -17.90 51.86 -6.73
N ARG A 184 -17.04 50.82 -6.78
CA ARG A 184 -15.57 50.94 -6.55
C ARG A 184 -14.79 49.62 -6.79
N SER A 185 -14.00 49.64 -7.86
CA SER A 185 -12.60 49.23 -8.01
C SER A 185 -12.00 48.04 -7.24
N GLY A 186 -11.57 47.03 -8.01
CA GLY A 186 -10.16 46.64 -8.11
C GLY A 186 -9.67 45.48 -7.24
N SER A 187 -9.31 44.35 -7.87
CA SER A 187 -7.98 43.74 -7.69
C SER A 187 -7.76 42.62 -8.70
N ALA A 188 -6.61 42.69 -9.37
CA ALA A 188 -6.16 41.76 -10.39
C ALA A 188 -5.70 40.43 -9.78
N ARG A 189 -6.11 39.31 -10.40
CA ARG A 189 -5.30 38.09 -10.40
C ARG A 189 -5.43 37.35 -11.71
N SER A 190 -4.37 37.50 -12.51
CA SER A 190 -4.07 36.70 -13.68
C SER A 190 -3.95 35.23 -13.27
N HIS A 191 -4.82 34.37 -13.80
CA HIS A 191 -4.62 32.92 -13.82
C HIS A 191 -4.40 32.54 -15.29
N THR A 192 -3.15 32.24 -15.62
CA THR A 192 -2.76 31.61 -16.87
C THR A 192 -3.28 30.18 -16.91
N SER A 193 -4.22 29.96 -17.81
CA SER A 193 -4.72 28.65 -18.24
C SER A 193 -3.76 28.05 -19.25
N TYR A 194 -3.31 26.82 -19.01
CA TYR A 194 -2.71 25.96 -20.04
C TYR A 194 -3.73 24.90 -20.45
N PRO A 195 -4.04 24.76 -21.76
CA PRO A 195 -4.78 23.61 -22.26
C PRO A 195 -3.78 22.51 -22.65
N VAL A 196 -3.94 21.31 -22.09
CA VAL A 196 -3.32 20.11 -22.66
C VAL A 196 -4.44 19.16 -23.07
N LYS A 197 -4.69 19.14 -24.39
CA LYS A 197 -5.35 18.04 -25.09
C LYS A 197 -4.42 16.84 -25.07
N ALA A 198 -4.91 15.69 -24.63
CA ALA A 198 -4.33 14.41 -24.97
C ALA A 198 -5.44 13.47 -25.42
N HIS A 199 -5.38 13.08 -26.69
CA HIS A 199 -6.15 12.02 -27.30
C HIS A 199 -5.80 10.67 -26.65
N LEU A 200 -6.81 9.90 -26.27
CA LEU A 200 -6.67 8.48 -25.93
C LEU A 200 -7.11 7.64 -27.14
N PRO A 201 -6.35 6.62 -27.57
CA PRO A 201 -6.87 5.59 -28.45
C PRO A 201 -7.64 4.54 -27.64
N THR A 202 -8.83 4.23 -28.15
CA THR A 202 -9.75 3.17 -27.75
C THR A 202 -9.32 1.81 -28.32
N THR A 203 -9.10 0.84 -27.44
CA THR A 203 -9.25 -0.62 -27.63
C THR A 203 -9.47 -1.18 -26.22
N GLY A 204 -10.49 -1.94 -25.83
CA GLY A 204 -11.40 -2.82 -26.55
C GLY A 204 -11.34 -4.19 -25.87
N SER A 205 -12.38 -4.53 -25.08
CA SER A 205 -12.81 -5.89 -24.68
C SER A 205 -11.97 -6.66 -23.64
N CYS A 206 -12.44 -7.61 -22.82
CA CYS A 206 -13.67 -7.95 -22.05
C CYS A 206 -13.33 -9.28 -21.34
N THR A 207 -13.83 -9.46 -20.10
CA THR A 207 -14.12 -10.69 -19.29
C THR A 207 -13.67 -10.44 -17.84
N ALA A 208 -14.53 -10.18 -16.84
CA ALA A 208 -15.69 -10.91 -16.28
C ALA A 208 -15.30 -12.22 -15.58
N LEU A 209 -15.38 -12.20 -14.24
CA LEU A 209 -15.52 -13.31 -13.26
C LEU A 209 -15.00 -12.79 -11.89
N ASP A 210 -15.57 -13.05 -10.72
CA ASP A 210 -16.94 -13.20 -10.26
C ASP A 210 -16.85 -12.90 -8.75
N ALA A 211 -17.76 -12.08 -8.23
CA ALA A 211 -17.84 -11.77 -6.81
C ALA A 211 -18.97 -12.60 -6.21
N ALA A 212 -18.62 -13.63 -5.43
CA ALA A 212 -19.58 -14.37 -4.64
C ALA A 212 -19.87 -13.63 -3.32
N ALA A 213 -21.14 -13.32 -3.15
CA ALA A 213 -21.76 -12.75 -1.98
C ALA A 213 -21.85 -13.73 -0.80
N VAL A 214 -21.86 -13.19 0.42
CA VAL A 214 -22.64 -13.75 1.53
C VAL A 214 -23.51 -12.63 2.09
N ALA A 215 -24.81 -12.85 2.01
CA ALA A 215 -25.86 -11.97 2.46
C ALA A 215 -26.39 -12.38 3.83
N ALA A 216 -27.19 -11.45 4.36
CA ALA A 216 -28.33 -11.62 5.27
C ALA A 216 -28.07 -11.60 6.79
N ALA A 217 -28.54 -10.51 7.40
CA ALA A 217 -29.60 -10.60 8.39
C ALA A 217 -30.52 -9.37 8.29
N ALA A 218 -31.77 -9.63 7.93
CA ALA A 218 -32.88 -8.69 7.91
C ALA A 218 -33.80 -8.97 9.10
N GLY A 219 -34.48 -7.93 9.57
CA GLY A 219 -35.55 -7.96 10.56
C GLY A 219 -35.54 -6.63 11.32
N GLY A 220 -36.61 -5.85 11.44
CA GLY A 220 -38.03 -6.04 11.18
C GLY A 220 -38.76 -5.08 12.14
N GLY A 221 -39.97 -4.61 11.79
CA GLY A 221 -40.89 -4.00 12.76
C GLY A 221 -41.39 -2.61 12.41
N GLY A 222 -42.41 -2.56 11.55
CA GLY A 222 -43.34 -1.45 11.50
C GLY A 222 -44.31 -1.50 12.69
N GLY A 223 -44.71 -0.32 13.17
CA GLY A 223 -45.70 -0.16 14.22
C GLY A 223 -46.48 1.12 14.03
N GLY A 224 -47.59 1.02 13.29
CA GLY A 224 -48.61 2.06 13.20
C GLY A 224 -49.50 2.04 14.44
N GLY A 225 -49.75 3.21 15.02
CA GLY A 225 -50.69 3.40 16.12
C GLY A 225 -51.56 4.62 15.85
N GLY A 226 -52.79 4.38 15.41
CA GLY A 226 -53.83 5.40 15.26
C GLY A 226 -54.33 5.86 16.63
N GLY A 227 -54.35 7.18 16.83
CA GLY A 227 -54.87 7.85 18.02
C GLY A 227 -55.97 8.83 17.63
N ARG A 228 -57.15 8.60 18.20
CA ARG A 228 -58.48 9.12 17.89
C ARG A 228 -58.60 10.62 18.21
N ALA A 229 -59.19 11.38 17.28
CA ALA A 229 -59.61 12.77 17.49
C ALA A 229 -60.75 12.85 18.52
N SER A 230 -60.62 13.78 19.47
CA SER A 230 -61.71 14.22 20.35
C SER A 230 -61.85 15.74 20.16
N ALA A 231 -63.04 16.15 19.72
CA ALA A 231 -63.40 17.52 19.43
C ALA A 231 -63.77 18.26 20.72
N THR A 232 -63.11 19.39 20.98
CA THR A 232 -63.53 20.37 21.99
C THR A 232 -63.47 21.79 21.42
N ALA A 233 -64.67 22.37 21.37
CA ALA A 233 -65.13 23.76 21.35
C ALA A 233 -64.23 24.92 20.85
N PRO A 234 -64.80 25.86 20.06
CA PRO A 234 -64.12 27.06 19.61
C PRO A 234 -64.08 28.09 20.74
N HIS A 235 -62.88 28.55 21.09
CA HIS A 235 -62.67 29.72 21.93
C HIS A 235 -61.87 30.72 21.12
N ASP A 236 -62.45 31.90 20.88
CA ASP A 236 -61.83 32.98 20.11
C ASP A 236 -60.49 33.41 20.75
N PRO A 237 -59.38 33.41 19.99
CA PRO A 237 -58.07 33.75 20.51
C PRO A 237 -57.89 35.28 20.61
N PRO A 238 -57.26 35.77 21.68
CA PRO A 238 -56.86 37.17 21.78
C PRO A 238 -55.69 37.45 20.81
N GLU A 239 -55.89 38.38 19.86
CA GLU A 239 -54.95 38.73 18.78
C GLU A 239 -53.56 39.21 19.26
N HIS A 240 -53.38 39.52 20.54
CA HIS A 240 -52.11 40.03 21.08
C HIS A 240 -51.06 38.95 21.42
N SER A 241 -51.40 37.65 21.39
CA SER A 241 -50.46 36.57 21.76
C SER A 241 -49.61 36.03 20.60
N LEU A 242 -49.99 36.29 19.35
CA LEU A 242 -49.32 35.75 18.16
C LEU A 242 -47.98 36.45 17.82
N ALA A 243 -47.88 37.76 18.07
CA ALA A 243 -46.67 38.52 17.75
C ALA A 243 -45.46 38.15 18.64
N LEU A 244 -45.71 37.78 19.90
CA LEU A 244 -44.64 37.42 20.84
C LEU A 244 -44.01 36.05 20.51
N GLY A 245 -44.81 35.09 20.05
CA GLY A 245 -44.35 33.76 19.65
C GLY A 245 -43.45 33.77 18.42
N ALA A 246 -43.76 34.62 17.43
CA ALA A 246 -42.98 34.75 16.20
C ALA A 246 -41.54 35.26 16.47
N ALA A 247 -41.37 36.19 17.40
CA ALA A 247 -40.06 36.71 17.77
C ALA A 247 -39.19 35.68 18.50
N ALA A 248 -39.79 34.88 19.39
CA ALA A 248 -39.09 33.81 20.11
C ALA A 248 -38.64 32.69 19.15
N PHE A 249 -39.50 32.27 18.22
CA PHE A 249 -39.18 31.25 17.21
C PHE A 249 -38.09 31.72 16.23
N LYS A 250 -38.13 32.99 15.82
CA LYS A 250 -37.08 33.57 14.97
C LYS A 250 -35.71 33.58 15.66
N LYS A 251 -35.70 33.85 16.97
CA LYS A 251 -34.46 33.85 17.77
C LYS A 251 -33.87 32.45 17.94
N SER A 252 -34.69 31.43 18.15
CA SER A 252 -34.23 30.04 18.25
C SER A 252 -33.66 29.53 16.93
N ASN A 253 -34.30 29.86 15.80
CA ASN A 253 -33.82 29.43 14.48
C ASN A 253 -32.46 30.06 14.14
N MET A 254 -32.26 31.35 14.42
CA MET A 254 -30.96 32.00 14.22
C MET A 254 -29.84 31.42 15.09
N ALA A 255 -30.15 30.95 16.31
CA ALA A 255 -29.17 30.30 17.16
C ALA A 255 -28.77 28.93 16.60
N LEU A 256 -29.75 28.14 16.15
CA LEU A 256 -29.55 26.83 15.53
C LEU A 256 -28.74 26.93 14.22
N GLU A 257 -29.03 27.92 13.37
CA GLU A 257 -28.28 28.19 12.14
C GLU A 257 -26.82 28.53 12.44
N ARG A 258 -26.56 29.37 13.44
CA ARG A 258 -25.18 29.71 13.84
C ARG A 258 -24.40 28.52 14.38
N GLU A 259 -25.05 27.61 15.11
CA GLU A 259 -24.41 26.38 15.58
C GLU A 259 -24.12 25.42 14.42
N ALA A 260 -25.06 25.28 13.48
CA ALA A 260 -24.86 24.50 12.26
C ALA A 260 -23.70 25.06 11.40
N ASP A 261 -23.61 26.39 11.26
CA ASP A 261 -22.52 27.06 10.54
C ASP A 261 -21.16 26.84 11.23
N ARG A 262 -21.11 26.94 12.55
CA ARG A 262 -19.89 26.67 13.33
C ARG A 262 -19.44 25.22 13.17
N ALA A 263 -20.37 24.26 13.25
CA ALA A 263 -20.06 22.84 13.03
C ALA A 263 -19.55 22.60 11.60
N THR A 264 -20.19 23.21 10.60
CA THR A 264 -19.78 23.09 9.19
C THR A 264 -18.39 23.69 8.93
N ASN A 265 -18.09 24.84 9.52
CA ASN A 265 -16.77 25.49 9.39
C ASN A 265 -15.66 24.67 10.09
N ALA A 266 -15.92 24.12 11.28
CA ALA A 266 -14.97 23.25 11.97
C ALA A 266 -14.65 21.98 11.15
N ILE A 267 -15.65 21.40 10.50
CA ILE A 267 -15.48 20.24 9.60
C ILE A 267 -14.64 20.63 8.37
N ARG A 268 -14.88 21.81 7.77
CA ARG A 268 -14.12 22.27 6.61
C ARG A 268 -12.64 22.50 6.95
N GLU A 269 -12.37 23.16 8.07
CA GLU A 269 -11.00 23.40 8.55
C GLU A 269 -10.28 22.06 8.84
N HIS A 270 -10.97 21.11 9.49
CA HIS A 270 -10.42 19.78 9.71
C HIS A 270 -10.12 19.06 8.38
N ARG A 271 -10.99 19.19 7.38
CA ARG A 271 -10.79 18.59 6.05
C ARG A 271 -9.62 19.19 5.30
N GLU A 272 -9.47 20.51 5.28
CA GLU A 272 -8.33 21.18 4.62
C GLU A 272 -7.00 20.73 5.24
N LYS A 273 -6.95 20.63 6.58
CA LYS A 273 -5.79 20.08 7.30
C LYS A 273 -5.54 18.62 6.89
N MET A 274 -6.57 17.76 6.86
CA MET A 274 -6.41 16.35 6.47
C MET A 274 -6.01 16.19 5.00
N ALA A 275 -6.61 16.93 4.08
CA ALA A 275 -6.28 16.91 2.66
C ALA A 275 -4.81 17.29 2.44
N SER A 276 -4.31 18.30 3.17
CA SER A 276 -2.90 18.66 3.13
C SER A 276 -1.99 17.53 3.64
N ILE A 277 -2.39 16.82 4.70
CA ILE A 277 -1.64 15.67 5.24
C ILE A 277 -1.62 14.51 4.25
N VAL A 278 -2.76 14.20 3.63
CA VAL A 278 -2.88 13.15 2.61
C VAL A 278 -2.05 13.52 1.38
N GLN A 279 -2.14 14.76 0.91
CA GLN A 279 -1.33 15.26 -0.20
C GLN A 279 0.17 15.27 0.11
N LYS A 280 0.55 15.41 1.38
CA LYS A 280 1.96 15.27 1.79
C LYS A 280 2.40 13.81 1.89
N SER A 281 1.47 12.91 2.24
CA SER A 281 1.75 11.50 2.57
C SER A 281 1.42 10.50 1.46
N TRP A 282 0.77 10.91 0.35
CA TRP A 282 0.29 9.96 -0.67
C TRP A 282 1.41 9.15 -1.30
N ARG A 283 2.60 9.74 -1.49
CA ARG A 283 3.77 9.03 -2.02
C ARG A 283 4.14 7.86 -1.10
N SER A 284 4.23 8.14 0.20
CA SER A 284 4.50 7.15 1.23
C SER A 284 3.46 6.02 1.22
N VAL A 285 2.18 6.36 1.17
CA VAL A 285 1.08 5.38 1.10
C VAL A 285 1.19 4.52 -0.17
N ALA A 286 1.45 5.13 -1.33
CA ALA A 286 1.60 4.41 -2.60
C ALA A 286 2.72 3.37 -2.55
N ILE A 287 3.84 3.68 -1.91
CA ILE A 287 4.96 2.74 -1.73
C ILE A 287 4.58 1.61 -0.81
N CYS A 288 3.86 1.90 0.28
CA CYS A 288 3.38 0.86 1.19
C CYS A 288 2.46 -0.13 0.47
N VAL A 289 1.58 0.37 -0.40
CA VAL A 289 0.72 -0.48 -1.25
C VAL A 289 1.55 -1.29 -2.24
N CYS A 290 2.49 -0.67 -2.95
CA CYS A 290 3.38 -1.37 -3.89
C CYS A 290 4.18 -2.48 -3.19
N PHE A 291 4.76 -2.18 -2.02
CA PHE A 291 5.48 -3.15 -1.23
C PHE A 291 4.57 -4.30 -0.78
N THR A 292 3.35 -4.01 -0.34
CA THR A 292 2.40 -5.05 0.08
C THR A 292 2.12 -6.04 -1.05
N LEU A 293 1.92 -5.54 -2.27
CA LEU A 293 1.71 -6.39 -3.45
C LEU A 293 2.95 -7.22 -3.78
N VAL A 294 4.13 -6.59 -3.81
CA VAL A 294 5.38 -7.27 -4.17
C VAL A 294 5.78 -8.28 -3.11
N PHE A 295 5.85 -7.87 -1.84
CA PHE A 295 6.20 -8.76 -0.73
C PHE A 295 5.19 -9.89 -0.58
N GLY A 296 3.89 -9.58 -0.59
CA GLY A 296 2.84 -10.60 -0.43
C GLY A 296 2.91 -11.66 -1.53
N THR A 297 3.12 -11.23 -2.78
CA THR A 297 3.27 -12.15 -3.92
C THR A 297 4.58 -12.93 -3.84
N PHE A 298 5.71 -12.25 -3.62
CA PHE A 298 7.03 -12.88 -3.49
C PHE A 298 7.01 -13.93 -2.37
N TRP A 299 6.64 -13.52 -1.16
CA TRP A 299 6.67 -14.39 0.00
C TRP A 299 5.75 -15.60 -0.18
N THR A 300 4.52 -15.40 -0.65
CA THR A 300 3.56 -16.50 -0.84
C THR A 300 4.05 -17.46 -1.93
N PHE A 301 4.48 -16.93 -3.08
CA PHE A 301 4.92 -17.74 -4.20
C PHE A 301 6.16 -18.57 -3.85
N TYR A 302 7.19 -17.94 -3.28
CA TYR A 302 8.43 -18.62 -2.95
C TYR A 302 8.33 -19.53 -1.73
N LEU A 303 7.45 -19.21 -0.76
CA LEU A 303 7.14 -20.14 0.32
C LEU A 303 6.46 -21.40 -0.22
N GLN A 304 5.44 -21.24 -1.07
CA GLN A 304 4.77 -22.38 -1.70
C GLN A 304 5.76 -23.23 -2.52
N PHE A 305 6.61 -22.59 -3.32
CA PHE A 305 7.67 -23.28 -4.03
C PHE A 305 8.62 -24.04 -3.09
N SER A 306 9.00 -23.43 -1.96
CA SER A 306 9.89 -24.07 -0.99
C SER A 306 9.24 -25.27 -0.31
N ILE A 307 7.93 -25.18 0.03
CA ILE A 307 7.17 -26.30 0.61
C ILE A 307 7.13 -27.48 -0.36
N VAL A 308 6.89 -27.22 -1.64
CA VAL A 308 6.87 -28.27 -2.67
C VAL A 308 8.25 -28.90 -2.83
N MET A 309 9.31 -28.09 -2.87
CA MET A 309 10.68 -28.55 -3.11
C MET A 309 11.35 -29.17 -1.86
N GLU A 310 10.80 -28.98 -0.66
CA GLU A 310 11.39 -29.51 0.58
C GLU A 310 11.49 -31.05 0.58
N HIS A 311 10.51 -31.72 -0.04
CA HIS A 311 10.41 -33.18 -0.10
C HIS A 311 10.90 -33.76 -1.43
N VAL A 312 11.49 -32.95 -2.30
CA VAL A 312 11.98 -33.39 -3.61
C VAL A 312 13.43 -33.82 -3.48
N ASP A 313 13.68 -35.07 -3.82
CA ASP A 313 15.01 -35.68 -3.90
C ASP A 313 15.18 -36.47 -5.21
N ALA A 314 16.38 -37.00 -5.44
CA ALA A 314 16.67 -37.79 -6.64
C ALA A 314 15.87 -39.11 -6.74
N SER A 315 15.34 -39.61 -5.61
CA SER A 315 14.49 -40.81 -5.58
C SER A 315 13.01 -40.51 -5.80
N THR A 316 12.63 -39.24 -5.86
CA THR A 316 11.25 -38.84 -6.09
C THR A 316 10.82 -39.29 -7.49
N GLU A 317 9.69 -40.00 -7.59
CA GLU A 317 9.27 -40.70 -8.82
C GLU A 317 9.24 -39.80 -10.07
N TRP A 318 8.68 -38.59 -9.94
CA TRP A 318 8.61 -37.66 -11.05
C TRP A 318 9.99 -37.09 -11.44
N VAL A 319 10.91 -36.96 -10.49
CA VAL A 319 12.29 -36.53 -10.73
C VAL A 319 13.05 -37.63 -11.48
N ALA A 320 12.89 -38.88 -11.05
CA ALA A 320 13.47 -40.04 -11.74
C ALA A 320 12.94 -40.17 -13.18
N THR A 321 11.64 -39.95 -13.38
CA THR A 321 11.00 -39.95 -14.71
C THR A 321 11.47 -38.77 -15.57
N TRP A 322 11.68 -37.61 -14.97
CA TRP A 322 12.23 -36.46 -15.65
C TRP A 322 13.69 -36.73 -16.09
N TYR A 323 14.51 -37.32 -15.21
CA TYR A 323 15.87 -37.71 -15.53
C TYR A 323 15.94 -38.76 -16.63
N SER A 324 15.06 -39.78 -16.59
CA SER A 324 15.03 -40.80 -17.65
C SER A 324 14.69 -40.18 -19.01
N CYS A 325 13.72 -39.25 -19.07
CA CYS A 325 13.41 -38.50 -20.28
C CYS A 325 14.63 -37.76 -20.85
N VAL A 326 15.43 -37.12 -19.98
CA VAL A 326 16.65 -36.41 -20.39
C VAL A 326 17.71 -37.39 -20.91
N LEU A 327 17.92 -38.52 -20.22
CA LEU A 327 18.89 -39.55 -20.61
C LEU A 327 18.51 -40.26 -21.91
N ASP A 328 17.22 -40.39 -22.19
CA ASP A 328 16.68 -40.95 -23.43
C ASP A 328 16.79 -39.97 -24.62
N GLY A 329 17.37 -38.78 -24.42
CA GLY A 329 17.53 -37.75 -25.46
C GLY A 329 16.25 -36.97 -25.75
N GLY A 330 15.28 -36.98 -24.82
CA GLY A 330 14.08 -36.16 -24.91
C GLY A 330 14.40 -34.66 -24.97
N SER A 331 13.62 -33.91 -25.74
CA SER A 331 13.77 -32.45 -25.78
C SER A 331 13.36 -31.80 -24.46
N GLN A 332 13.90 -30.61 -24.17
CA GLN A 332 13.58 -29.86 -22.94
C GLN A 332 12.06 -29.65 -22.76
N SER A 333 11.33 -29.37 -23.85
CA SER A 333 9.89 -29.18 -23.82
C SER A 333 9.12 -30.47 -23.51
N GLN A 334 9.60 -31.63 -24.00
CA GLN A 334 9.02 -32.93 -23.68
C GLN A 334 9.25 -33.29 -22.22
N CYS A 335 10.49 -33.18 -21.72
CA CYS A 335 10.78 -33.53 -20.33
C CYS A 335 10.14 -32.55 -19.34
N ALA A 336 9.95 -31.28 -19.71
CA ALA A 336 9.23 -30.31 -18.89
C ALA A 336 7.77 -30.71 -18.59
N LEU A 337 7.11 -31.48 -19.49
CA LEU A 337 5.74 -31.96 -19.25
C LEU A 337 5.65 -32.94 -18.06
N VAL A 338 6.72 -33.67 -17.77
CA VAL A 338 6.80 -34.58 -16.62
C VAL A 338 6.80 -33.80 -15.30
N ALA A 339 7.54 -32.68 -15.25
CA ALA A 339 7.64 -31.84 -14.08
C ALA A 339 6.46 -30.88 -13.91
N GLN A 340 5.73 -30.57 -15.00
CA GLN A 340 4.67 -29.57 -15.04
C GLN A 340 3.63 -29.63 -13.91
N PRO A 341 3.10 -30.79 -13.48
CA PRO A 341 2.10 -30.84 -12.41
C PRO A 341 2.70 -30.59 -11.02
N TYR A 342 4.02 -30.73 -10.85
CA TYR A 342 4.71 -30.57 -9.57
C TYR A 342 5.34 -29.20 -9.41
N VAL A 343 5.73 -28.54 -10.50
CA VAL A 343 6.34 -27.20 -10.45
C VAL A 343 5.29 -26.11 -10.69
N PRO A 344 5.43 -24.91 -10.09
CA PRO A 344 4.56 -23.79 -10.41
C PRO A 344 4.56 -23.50 -11.91
N SER A 345 3.39 -23.15 -12.44
CA SER A 345 3.26 -22.83 -13.86
C SER A 345 4.27 -21.76 -14.29
N VAL A 346 4.79 -21.89 -15.53
CA VAL A 346 5.71 -20.90 -16.12
C VAL A 346 5.14 -19.49 -16.07
N TYR A 347 3.82 -19.35 -16.25
CA TYR A 347 3.11 -18.08 -16.10
C TYR A 347 3.18 -17.52 -14.69
N GLY A 348 3.09 -18.36 -13.66
CA GLY A 348 3.24 -17.97 -12.26
C GLY A 348 4.66 -17.46 -11.94
N ILE A 349 5.68 -18.16 -12.46
CA ILE A 349 7.09 -17.74 -12.32
C ILE A 349 7.33 -16.41 -13.06
N ALA A 350 6.86 -16.30 -14.30
CA ALA A 350 7.02 -15.08 -15.09
C ALA A 350 6.29 -13.88 -14.45
N ALA A 351 5.06 -14.09 -13.96
CA ALA A 351 4.29 -13.06 -13.28
C ALA A 351 4.96 -12.60 -11.98
N SER A 352 5.48 -13.53 -11.17
CA SER A 352 6.18 -13.17 -9.93
C SER A 352 7.47 -12.40 -10.21
N GLN A 353 8.25 -12.83 -11.20
CA GLN A 353 9.46 -12.12 -11.63
C GLN A 353 9.17 -10.72 -12.18
N PHE A 354 8.11 -10.59 -13.00
CA PHE A 354 7.69 -9.30 -13.53
C PHE A 354 7.25 -8.35 -12.41
N LEU A 355 6.47 -8.84 -11.45
CA LEU A 355 6.03 -8.06 -10.29
C LEU A 355 7.21 -7.60 -9.43
N ILE A 356 8.17 -8.47 -9.15
CA ILE A 356 9.38 -8.11 -8.40
C ILE A 356 10.20 -7.08 -9.18
N SER A 357 10.40 -7.28 -10.49
CA SER A 357 11.14 -6.36 -11.34
C SER A 357 10.47 -4.99 -11.46
N SER A 358 9.14 -4.95 -11.41
CA SER A 358 8.36 -3.72 -11.49
C SER A 358 8.58 -2.78 -10.28
N ILE A 359 9.09 -3.28 -9.15
CA ILE A 359 9.26 -2.46 -7.93
C ILE A 359 10.19 -1.28 -8.17
N GLY A 360 11.27 -1.47 -8.93
CA GLY A 360 12.22 -0.40 -9.26
C GLY A 360 11.54 0.69 -10.08
N THR A 361 10.72 0.28 -11.05
CA THR A 361 9.93 1.20 -11.88
C THR A 361 8.87 1.93 -11.05
N CYS A 362 8.17 1.24 -10.15
CA CYS A 362 7.20 1.84 -9.24
C CYS A 362 7.89 2.87 -8.31
N MET A 363 9.05 2.54 -7.75
CA MET A 363 9.82 3.46 -6.92
C MET A 363 10.29 4.68 -7.73
N PHE A 364 10.81 4.47 -8.93
CA PHE A 364 11.25 5.53 -9.81
C PHE A 364 10.09 6.45 -10.24
N THR A 365 8.92 5.90 -10.52
CA THR A 365 7.75 6.71 -10.91
C THR A 365 7.19 7.52 -9.74
N VAL A 366 7.13 6.94 -8.53
CA VAL A 366 6.61 7.64 -7.33
C VAL A 366 7.58 8.71 -6.83
N PHE A 367 8.89 8.43 -6.83
CA PHE A 367 9.89 9.33 -6.26
C PHE A 367 10.72 10.11 -7.26
N GLY A 368 10.79 9.68 -8.52
CA GLY A 368 11.67 10.27 -9.52
C GLY A 368 11.45 11.77 -9.67
N SER A 369 10.19 12.22 -9.65
CA SER A 369 9.88 13.65 -9.73
C SER A 369 10.41 14.44 -8.53
N GLY A 370 10.22 13.91 -7.30
CA GLY A 370 10.66 14.56 -6.06
C GLY A 370 12.19 14.59 -5.96
N MET A 371 12.84 13.49 -6.31
CA MET A 371 14.29 13.39 -6.32
C MET A 371 14.92 14.35 -7.35
N ILE A 372 14.32 14.50 -8.54
CA ILE A 372 14.76 15.47 -9.56
C ILE A 372 14.63 16.91 -9.05
N GLU A 373 13.53 17.24 -8.36
CA GLU A 373 13.34 18.57 -7.78
C GLU A 373 14.35 18.88 -6.68
N GLU A 374 14.61 17.93 -5.77
CA GLU A 374 15.63 18.08 -4.73
C GLU A 374 17.04 18.19 -5.32
N TRP A 375 17.37 17.35 -6.30
CA TRP A 375 18.64 17.45 -7.03
C TRP A 375 18.79 18.80 -7.72
N ARG A 376 17.73 19.30 -8.35
CA ARG A 376 17.74 20.61 -9.00
C ARG A 376 17.96 21.72 -7.98
N LYS A 377 17.41 21.63 -6.77
CA LYS A 377 17.65 22.58 -5.68
C LYS A 377 19.11 22.53 -5.20
N LEU A 378 19.66 21.33 -5.01
CA LEU A 378 21.06 21.14 -4.61
C LEU A 378 22.03 21.70 -5.66
N VAL A 379 21.80 21.41 -6.95
CA VAL A 379 22.65 21.89 -8.06
C VAL A 379 22.57 23.41 -8.23
N LYS A 380 21.39 24.01 -8.05
CA LYS A 380 21.22 25.47 -8.18
C LYS A 380 21.75 26.25 -6.97
N GLY A 381 22.26 25.59 -5.93
CA GLY A 381 22.85 26.24 -4.76
C GLY A 381 21.91 27.20 -4.03
N THR A 382 20.59 27.07 -4.25
CA THR A 382 19.58 27.92 -3.62
C THR A 382 19.40 27.42 -2.19
N LYS A 383 20.21 27.99 -1.28
CA LYS A 383 20.08 27.76 0.17
C LYS A 383 18.78 28.31 0.71
#